data_AF-A0A6B3GGU3-F1
#
_entry.id   AF-A0A6B3GGU3-F1
#
_cell.length_a   1.000
_cell.length_b   1.000
_cell.length_c   1.000
_cell.angle_alpha   90.00
_cell.angle_beta   90.00
_cell.angle_gamma   90.00
#
_symmetry.space_group_name_H-M   'P 1'
#
loop_
_entity.id
_entity.type
_entity.pdbx_description
1 polymer ?
#
loop_
_entity_poly.entity_id
_entity_poly.type
_entity_poly.pdbx_seq_one_letter_code
_entity_poly.pdbx_strand_id
1 'polypeptide(L)'
;GGGDGLAAREVLRYEDVRAVTVVELDPAVTRLARTDPALSELNGHAFRDPRLTVVGADAFPWLRADHGRYDVVISDLPDPGITASTKLYSAEFYGLVAEALAPDGRLVVHAGPLGARPQTFWTVEASVRAGGLAT
;
A
#
# COMPACT_ATOMS: atom_id res chain seq x y z
N GLY A 1 -3.89 -2.87 -0.01
CA GLY A 1 -3.00 -4.04 -0.02
C GLY A 1 -2.25 -4.10 1.29
N GLY A 2 -1.22 -4.95 1.37
CA GLY A 2 -0.48 -5.21 2.61
C GLY A 2 -1.22 -6.11 3.61
N GLY A 3 -2.28 -6.81 3.17
CA GLY A 3 -3.10 -7.67 4.03
C GLY A 3 -2.37 -8.86 4.65
N ASP A 4 -1.21 -9.26 4.11
CA ASP A 4 -0.36 -10.32 4.68
C ASP A 4 0.46 -9.87 5.91
N GLY A 5 0.59 -8.55 6.11
CA GLY A 5 1.34 -7.94 7.20
C GLY A 5 2.86 -7.94 7.05
N LEU A 6 3.42 -8.39 5.91
CA LEU A 6 4.87 -8.46 5.71
C LEU A 6 5.49 -7.08 5.56
N ALA A 7 4.87 -6.18 4.79
CA ALA A 7 5.31 -4.79 4.72
C ALA A 7 5.18 -4.11 6.09
N ALA A 8 4.05 -4.33 6.79
CA ALA A 8 3.82 -3.77 8.11
C ALA A 8 4.86 -4.24 9.14
N ARG A 9 5.26 -5.52 9.10
CA ARG A 9 6.35 -6.08 9.94
C ARG A 9 7.64 -5.28 9.80
N GLU A 10 8.02 -4.91 8.58
CA GLU A 10 9.24 -4.13 8.34
C GLU A 10 9.10 -2.69 8.85
N VAL A 11 7.96 -2.05 8.58
CA VAL A 11 7.69 -0.68 9.05
C VAL A 11 7.70 -0.61 10.58
N LEU A 12 7.15 -1.61 11.28
CA LEU A 12 7.08 -1.64 12.74
C LEU A 12 8.44 -1.82 13.44
N ARG A 13 9.52 -2.12 12.71
CA ARG A 13 10.89 -2.19 13.26
C ARG A 13 11.45 -0.80 13.61
N TYR A 14 10.87 0.26 13.04
CA TYR A 14 11.30 1.62 13.27
C TYR A 14 10.67 2.16 14.56
N GLU A 15 11.50 2.66 15.48
CA GLU A 15 11.06 3.12 16.81
C GLU A 15 10.26 4.44 16.75
N ASP A 16 10.50 5.25 15.73
CA ASP A 16 9.83 6.52 15.48
C ASP A 16 8.47 6.38 14.79
N VAL A 17 8.12 5.18 14.30
CA VAL A 17 6.80 4.88 13.75
C VAL A 17 5.75 4.87 14.87
N ARG A 18 4.80 5.80 14.77
CA ARG A 18 3.71 5.99 15.75
C ARG A 18 2.44 5.23 15.39
N ALA A 19 2.15 5.09 14.10
CA ALA A 19 0.94 4.43 13.61
C ALA A 19 1.18 3.83 12.22
N VAL A 20 0.55 2.69 11.96
CA VAL A 20 0.52 2.01 10.66
C VAL A 20 -0.94 1.71 10.32
N THR A 21 -1.40 2.14 9.16
CA THR A 21 -2.73 1.81 8.65
C THR A 21 -2.59 0.86 7.45
N VAL A 22 -3.16 -0.35 7.56
CA VAL A 22 -3.26 -1.30 6.46
C VAL A 22 -4.68 -1.23 5.91
N VAL A 23 -4.82 -0.89 4.63
CA VAL A 23 -6.12 -0.84 3.94
C VAL A 23 -6.22 -2.03 3.01
N GLU A 24 -7.01 -3.03 3.40
CA GLU A 24 -7.17 -4.28 2.66
C GLU A 24 -8.64 -4.51 2.30
N LEU A 25 -8.89 -4.85 1.04
CA LEU A 25 -10.24 -5.06 0.52
C LEU A 25 -10.79 -6.41 0.97
N ASP A 26 -9.96 -7.46 0.98
CA ASP A 26 -10.39 -8.81 1.30
C ASP A 26 -10.13 -9.15 2.79
N PRO A 27 -11.19 -9.23 3.63
CA PRO A 27 -11.02 -9.59 5.04
C PRO A 27 -10.52 -11.03 5.22
N ALA A 28 -10.60 -11.90 4.21
CA ALA A 28 -10.03 -13.24 4.26
C ALA A 28 -8.49 -13.21 4.31
N VAL A 29 -7.85 -12.27 3.61
CA VAL A 29 -6.39 -12.13 3.60
C VAL A 29 -5.88 -11.75 4.98
N THR A 30 -6.45 -10.72 5.59
CA THR A 30 -6.04 -10.28 6.94
C THR A 30 -6.40 -11.31 8.02
N ARG A 31 -7.52 -12.03 7.86
CA ARG A 31 -7.85 -13.15 8.74
C ARG A 31 -6.80 -14.24 8.65
N LEU A 32 -6.46 -14.69 7.44
CA LEU A 32 -5.46 -15.72 7.22
C LEU A 32 -4.10 -15.30 7.81
N ALA A 33 -3.66 -14.07 7.56
CA ALA A 33 -2.41 -13.54 8.07
C ALA A 33 -2.35 -13.43 9.61
N ARG A 34 -3.51 -13.35 10.28
CA ARG A 34 -3.62 -13.34 11.75
C ARG A 34 -3.68 -14.74 12.35
N THR A 35 -4.32 -15.70 11.68
CA THR A 35 -4.69 -16.99 12.28
C THR A 35 -3.90 -18.18 11.77
N ASP A 36 -3.36 -18.12 10.55
CA ASP A 36 -2.52 -19.20 10.02
C ASP A 36 -1.16 -19.19 10.73
N PRO A 37 -0.70 -20.33 11.30
CA PRO A 37 0.56 -20.37 12.04
C PRO A 37 1.77 -19.94 11.23
N ALA A 38 1.89 -20.40 9.97
CA ALA A 38 3.05 -20.11 9.14
C ALA A 38 3.08 -18.64 8.71
N LEU A 39 1.93 -18.09 8.28
CA LEU A 39 1.85 -16.68 7.87
C LEU A 39 1.97 -15.72 9.05
N SER A 40 1.39 -16.05 10.20
CA SER A 40 1.48 -15.22 11.39
C SER A 40 2.90 -15.21 12.00
N GLU A 41 3.63 -16.32 11.91
CA GLU A 41 5.07 -16.34 12.20
C GLU A 41 5.85 -15.52 11.18
N LEU A 42 5.55 -15.69 9.88
CA LEU A 42 6.25 -14.98 8.81
C LEU A 42 6.06 -13.46 8.93
N ASN A 43 4.87 -12.96 9.23
CA ASN A 43 4.66 -11.53 9.47
C ASN A 43 5.08 -11.05 10.86
N GLY A 44 5.76 -11.89 11.65
CA GLY A 44 6.25 -11.52 12.99
C GLY A 44 5.14 -11.11 13.94
N HIS A 45 3.93 -11.63 13.73
CA HIS A 45 2.71 -11.22 14.42
C HIS A 45 2.43 -9.72 14.38
N ALA A 46 2.76 -9.03 13.28
CA ALA A 46 2.58 -7.57 13.10
C ALA A 46 1.18 -7.07 13.48
N PHE A 47 0.16 -7.88 13.20
CA PHE A 47 -1.23 -7.57 13.51
C PHE A 47 -1.60 -7.54 15.01
N ARG A 48 -0.66 -7.88 15.90
CA ARG A 48 -0.78 -7.73 17.36
C ARG A 48 -0.14 -6.44 17.88
N ASP A 49 0.62 -5.73 17.05
CA ASP A 49 1.24 -4.47 17.44
C ASP A 49 0.15 -3.38 17.62
N PRO A 50 0.10 -2.68 18.76
CA PRO A 50 -0.93 -1.67 19.02
C PRO A 50 -0.86 -0.46 18.09
N ARG A 51 0.26 -0.26 17.39
CA ARG A 51 0.42 0.81 16.39
C ARG A 51 -0.25 0.46 15.06
N LEU A 52 -0.63 -0.80 14.82
CA LEU A 52 -1.20 -1.26 13.56
C LEU A 52 -2.74 -1.27 13.61
N THR A 53 -3.35 -0.51 12.72
CA THR A 53 -4.80 -0.54 12.46
C THR A 53 -5.07 -1.13 11.08
N VAL A 54 -6.07 -2.02 10.99
CA VAL A 54 -6.53 -2.58 9.72
C VAL A 54 -7.89 -1.98 9.37
N VAL A 55 -7.99 -1.47 8.15
CA VAL A 55 -9.24 -0.99 7.55
C VAL A 55 -9.65 -1.95 6.44
N GLY A 56 -10.81 -2.58 6.60
CA GLY A 56 -11.42 -3.42 5.58
C GLY A 56 -12.14 -2.58 4.53
N ALA A 57 -11.43 -2.08 3.51
CA ALA A 57 -12.00 -1.18 2.51
C ALA A 57 -11.26 -1.24 1.17
N ASP A 58 -11.92 -0.77 0.11
CA ASP A 58 -11.26 -0.44 -1.14
C ASP A 58 -10.46 0.85 -0.98
N ALA A 59 -9.15 0.80 -1.25
CA ALA A 59 -8.24 1.91 -1.03
C ALA A 59 -8.60 3.17 -1.83
N PHE A 60 -9.24 3.03 -3.00
CA PHE A 60 -9.57 4.17 -3.84
C PHE A 60 -10.68 5.05 -3.22
N PRO A 61 -11.92 4.55 -2.98
CA PRO A 61 -12.94 5.34 -2.30
C PRO A 61 -12.58 5.67 -0.86
N TRP A 62 -11.76 4.85 -0.19
CA TRP A 62 -11.24 5.16 1.13
C TRP A 62 -10.36 6.42 1.08
N LEU A 63 -9.33 6.49 0.24
CA LEU A 63 -8.51 7.70 0.09
C LEU A 63 -9.33 8.94 -0.31
N ARG A 64 -10.38 8.79 -1.13
CA ARG A 64 -11.28 9.90 -1.49
C ARG A 64 -12.06 10.50 -0.30
N ALA A 65 -12.25 9.75 0.79
CA ALA A 65 -13.08 10.17 1.91
C ALA A 65 -12.35 11.08 2.92
N ASP A 66 -11.26 11.74 2.49
CA ASP A 66 -10.38 12.63 3.26
C ASP A 66 -9.79 11.96 4.51
N HIS A 67 -8.62 11.34 4.34
CA HIS A 67 -7.97 10.55 5.38
C HIS A 67 -6.52 11.00 5.60
N GLY A 68 -6.34 11.86 6.61
CA GLY A 68 -5.06 12.12 7.26
C GLY A 68 -3.95 12.72 6.39
N ARG A 69 -2.76 12.86 7.01
CA ARG A 69 -1.49 13.14 6.31
C ARG A 69 -0.51 12.05 6.71
N TYR A 70 -0.04 11.27 5.74
CA TYR A 70 0.89 10.16 5.92
C TYR A 70 2.31 10.59 5.57
N ASP A 71 3.28 10.23 6.42
CA ASP A 71 4.70 10.42 6.12
C ASP A 71 5.18 9.45 5.03
N VAL A 72 4.62 8.25 4.99
CA VAL A 72 4.94 7.22 4.00
C VAL A 72 3.67 6.50 3.58
N VAL A 73 3.49 6.31 2.27
CA VAL A 73 2.48 5.43 1.68
C VAL A 73 3.19 4.29 0.94
N ILE A 74 2.82 3.06 1.25
CA ILE A 74 3.34 1.86 0.57
C ILE A 74 2.19 1.25 -0.23
N SER A 75 2.28 1.36 -1.56
CA SER A 75 1.33 0.75 -2.49
C SER A 75 1.75 -0.70 -2.77
N ASP A 76 1.53 -1.56 -1.77
CA ASP A 76 1.77 -3.01 -1.85
C ASP A 76 0.60 -3.68 -2.57
N LEU A 77 0.66 -3.67 -3.90
CA LEU A 77 -0.37 -4.13 -4.81
C LEU A 77 0.13 -5.33 -5.64
N PRO A 78 -0.78 -6.21 -6.09
CA PRO A 78 -0.46 -7.23 -7.07
C PRO A 78 0.12 -6.63 -8.34
N ASP A 79 0.85 -7.46 -9.10
CA ASP A 79 1.47 -7.07 -10.38
C ASP A 79 0.52 -6.21 -11.26
N PRO A 80 1.00 -5.07 -11.79
CA PRO A 80 0.19 -4.24 -12.66
C PRO A 80 -0.20 -5.03 -13.92
N GLY A 81 -1.50 -5.06 -14.22
CA GLY A 81 -2.12 -5.85 -15.28
C GLY A 81 -3.62 -5.62 -15.32
N ILE A 82 -4.35 -6.33 -16.19
CA ILE A 82 -5.82 -6.17 -16.31
C ILE A 82 -6.51 -6.97 -15.20
N THR A 83 -6.68 -6.33 -14.05
CA THR A 83 -7.36 -6.87 -12.86
C THR A 83 -8.29 -5.82 -12.24
N ALA A 84 -9.05 -6.18 -11.21
CA ALA A 84 -9.82 -5.22 -10.43
C ALA A 84 -8.94 -4.15 -9.75
N SER A 85 -7.66 -4.43 -9.50
CA SER A 85 -6.71 -3.49 -8.90
C SER A 85 -6.08 -2.51 -9.90
N THR A 86 -6.31 -2.65 -11.22
CA THR A 86 -5.75 -1.75 -12.26
C THR A 86 -6.02 -0.28 -11.97
N LYS A 87 -7.20 0.04 -11.43
CA LYS A 87 -7.59 1.42 -11.08
C LYS A 87 -6.63 2.08 -10.07
N LEU A 88 -5.95 1.29 -9.24
CA LEU A 88 -4.97 1.73 -8.26
C LEU A 88 -3.60 2.06 -8.90
N TYR A 89 -3.48 1.95 -10.22
CA TYR A 89 -2.33 2.40 -11.01
C TYR A 89 -2.63 3.64 -11.86
N SER A 90 -3.78 4.27 -11.65
CA SER A 90 -4.21 5.46 -12.38
C SER A 90 -3.59 6.75 -11.84
N ALA A 91 -3.44 7.75 -12.71
CA ALA A 91 -3.04 9.10 -12.29
C ALA A 91 -3.98 9.68 -11.23
N GLU A 92 -5.29 9.38 -11.31
CA GLU A 92 -6.27 9.82 -10.31
C GLU A 92 -5.99 9.22 -8.93
N PHE A 93 -5.72 7.92 -8.85
CA PHE A 93 -5.35 7.29 -7.58
C PHE A 93 -4.07 7.91 -7.00
N TYR A 94 -3.05 8.14 -7.83
CA TYR A 94 -1.81 8.77 -7.37
C TYR A 94 -1.99 10.23 -6.96
N GLY A 95 -2.91 10.97 -7.58
CA GLY A 95 -3.31 12.30 -7.13
C GLY A 95 -3.89 12.29 -5.72
N LEU A 96 -4.79 11.34 -5.43
CA LEU A 96 -5.33 11.16 -4.07
C LEU A 96 -4.25 10.79 -3.06
N VAL A 97 -3.29 9.94 -3.46
CA VAL A 97 -2.13 9.61 -2.62
C VAL A 97 -1.28 10.86 -2.36
N ALA A 98 -1.05 11.70 -3.37
CA ALA A 98 -0.30 12.95 -3.22
C ALA A 98 -0.98 13.91 -2.23
N GLU A 99 -2.31 14.02 -2.27
CA GLU A 99 -3.10 14.81 -1.32
C GLU A 99 -3.02 14.26 0.11
N ALA A 100 -2.99 12.93 0.26
CA ALA A 100 -2.89 12.26 1.55
C ALA A 100 -1.47 12.25 2.12
N LEU A 101 -0.45 12.64 1.37
CA LEU A 101 0.94 12.70 1.86
C LEU A 101 1.21 14.00 2.64
N ALA A 102 2.06 13.89 3.66
CA ALA A 102 2.71 15.05 4.27
C ALA A 102 3.62 15.75 3.23
N PRO A 103 4.00 17.04 3.43
CA PRO A 103 4.84 17.77 2.48
C PRO A 103 6.16 17.07 2.09
N ASP A 104 6.77 16.35 3.02
CA ASP A 104 8.00 15.57 2.80
C ASP A 104 7.74 14.06 2.66
N GLY A 105 6.48 13.70 2.44
CA GLY A 105 6.04 12.33 2.39
C GLY A 105 6.65 11.54 1.23
N ARG A 106 6.65 10.22 1.34
CA ARG A 106 7.17 9.31 0.31
C ARG A 106 6.14 8.27 -0.09
N LEU A 107 6.06 8.00 -1.39
CA LEU A 107 5.31 6.90 -1.96
C LEU A 107 6.29 5.83 -2.48
N VAL A 108 6.00 4.57 -2.18
CA VAL A 108 6.63 3.41 -2.85
C VAL A 108 5.55 2.63 -3.60
N VAL A 109 5.84 2.23 -4.84
CA VAL A 109 4.91 1.52 -5.72
C VAL A 109 5.56 0.28 -6.32
N HIS A 110 4.83 -0.83 -6.32
CA HIS A 110 5.19 -1.99 -7.13
C HIS A 110 4.88 -1.76 -8.62
N ALA A 111 5.91 -1.45 -9.42
CA ALA A 111 5.77 -1.11 -10.85
C ALA A 111 5.91 -2.30 -11.81
N GLY A 112 5.96 -3.53 -11.29
CA GLY A 112 6.14 -4.75 -12.10
C GLY A 112 7.58 -4.99 -12.57
N PRO A 113 7.84 -6.09 -13.29
CA PRO A 113 9.18 -6.53 -13.63
C PRO A 113 9.76 -5.77 -14.82
N LEU A 114 10.68 -4.82 -14.58
CA LEU A 114 11.29 -3.99 -15.61
C LEU A 114 11.90 -4.79 -16.79
N GLY A 115 12.58 -5.91 -16.50
CA GLY A 115 13.23 -6.71 -17.56
C GLY A 115 12.25 -7.43 -18.48
N ALA A 116 11.12 -7.90 -17.95
CA ALA A 116 10.15 -8.67 -18.73
C ALA A 116 9.01 -7.81 -19.30
N ARG A 117 8.65 -6.72 -18.60
CA ARG A 117 7.53 -5.83 -18.94
C ARG A 117 7.92 -4.36 -18.78
N PRO A 118 8.91 -3.86 -19.56
CA PRO A 118 9.40 -2.49 -19.42
C PRO A 118 8.31 -1.44 -19.70
N GLN A 119 7.39 -1.71 -20.62
CA GLN A 119 6.26 -0.81 -20.89
C GLN A 119 5.34 -0.65 -19.68
N THR A 120 5.08 -1.73 -18.93
CA THR A 120 4.29 -1.67 -17.70
C THR A 120 4.97 -0.78 -16.67
N PHE A 121 6.27 -0.98 -16.44
CA PHE A 121 7.05 -0.17 -15.50
C PHE A 121 6.97 1.33 -15.84
N TRP A 122 7.28 1.69 -17.09
CA TRP A 122 7.26 3.09 -17.53
C TRP A 122 5.85 3.68 -17.57
N THR A 123 4.81 2.87 -17.79
CA THR A 123 3.42 3.34 -17.67
C THR A 123 3.08 3.67 -16.23
N VAL A 124 3.48 2.82 -15.28
CA VAL A 124 3.28 3.10 -13.84
C VAL A 124 4.02 4.36 -13.42
N GLU A 125 5.29 4.52 -13.82
CA GLU A 125 6.08 5.72 -13.54
C GLU A 125 5.43 6.99 -14.13
N ALA A 126 4.99 6.95 -15.39
CA ALA A 126 4.30 8.06 -16.03
C ALA A 126 2.98 8.42 -15.33
N SER A 127 2.22 7.42 -14.87
CA SER A 127 1.00 7.64 -14.07
C SER A 127 1.31 8.29 -12.72
N VAL A 128 2.40 7.89 -12.04
CA VAL A 128 2.83 8.52 -10.77
C VAL A 128 3.16 9.99 -10.99
N ARG A 129 3.92 10.31 -12.05
CA ARG A 129 4.20 11.70 -12.44
C ARG A 129 2.95 12.49 -12.78
N ALA A 130 2.03 11.90 -13.54
CA ALA A 130 0.76 12.52 -13.88
C ALA A 130 -0.14 12.77 -12.66
N GLY A 131 0.03 12.00 -11.58
CA GLY A 131 -0.58 12.22 -10.27
C GLY A 131 0.06 13.34 -9.45
N GLY A 132 1.07 14.04 -9.97
CA GLY A 132 1.71 15.19 -9.29
C GLY A 132 2.88 14.82 -8.37
N LEU A 133 3.35 13.56 -8.41
CA LEU A 133 4.47 13.09 -7.60
C LEU A 133 5.78 13.17 -8.38
N ALA A 134 6.87 13.52 -7.68
CA ALA A 134 8.21 13.49 -8.26
C ALA A 134 8.82 12.08 -8.20
N THR A 135 9.46 11.67 -9.29
CA THR A 135 10.12 10.36 -9.48
C THR A 135 11.58 10.55 -9.87
#